data_AF-X1SV18-F1
#
_entry.id   AF-X1SV18-F1
#
_cell.length_a   1.000
_cell.length_b   1.000
_cell.length_c   1.000
_cell.angle_alpha   90.00
_cell.angle_beta   90.00
_cell.angle_gamma   90.00
#
_symmetry.space_group_name_H-M   'P 1'
#
loop_
_entity.id
_entity.type
_entity.pdbx_description
1 polymer ?
#
loop_
_entity_poly.entity_id
_entity_poly.type
_entity_poly.pdbx_seq_one_letter_code
_entity_poly.pdbx_strand_id
1 'polypeptide(L)' 'MKLKYNRNSELEIAGFGLFKPGAIVEVDDETEAKRYLDSSYFDEVKKRKKIVKVKKYKTKEVNKNATRK' A
#
# COMPACT_ATOMS: atom_id res chain seq x y z
N MET A 1 6.29 0.95 12.55
CA MET A 1 5.16 0.92 11.57
C MET A 1 5.17 2.14 10.67
N LYS A 2 4.56 2.04 9.47
CA LYS A 2 4.37 3.18 8.55
C LYS A 2 2.92 3.64 8.60
N LEU A 3 2.71 4.91 8.91
CA LEU A 3 1.41 5.55 9.01
C LEU A 3 1.30 6.64 7.94
N LYS A 4 0.16 6.72 7.27
CA LYS A 4 -0.12 7.75 6.27
C LYS A 4 -1.21 8.67 6.77
N TYR A 5 -0.94 9.96 6.75
CA TYR A 5 -1.94 10.97 7.06
C TYR A 5 -3.04 10.97 6.00
N ASN A 6 -4.29 10.78 6.44
CA ASN A 6 -5.43 10.46 5.56
C ASN A 6 -6.28 11.67 5.16
N ARG A 7 -6.02 12.85 5.74
CA ARG A 7 -6.75 14.06 5.38
C ARG A 7 -6.18 14.71 4.12
N ASN A 8 -7.04 15.47 3.45
CA ASN A 8 -6.71 16.19 2.22
C ASN A 8 -6.24 17.64 2.46
N SER A 9 -6.07 18.04 3.72
CA SER A 9 -5.67 19.38 4.13
C SER A 9 -4.53 19.32 5.13
N GLU A 10 -3.64 20.32 5.08
CA GLU A 10 -2.62 20.51 6.11
C GLU A 10 -3.30 20.78 7.45
N LEU A 11 -2.85 20.09 8.50
CA LEU A 11 -3.40 20.27 9.85
C LEU A 11 -2.27 20.14 10.87
N GLU A 12 -2.28 21.03 11.84
CA GLU A 12 -1.49 20.89 13.06
C GLU A 12 -2.27 20.04 14.05
N ILE A 13 -1.69 18.90 14.44
CA ILE A 13 -2.25 18.02 15.45
C ILE A 13 -1.48 18.27 16.74
N ALA A 14 -2.18 18.74 17.78
CA ALA A 14 -1.61 19.00 19.08
C ALA A 14 -0.92 17.73 19.63
N GLY A 15 0.36 17.84 19.97
CA GLY A 15 1.18 16.73 20.49
C GLY A 15 1.84 15.85 19.42
N PHE A 16 1.57 16.06 18.14
CA PHE A 16 2.17 15.29 17.05
C PHE A 16 2.86 16.16 15.98
N GLY A 17 2.40 17.40 15.78
CA GLY A 17 2.98 18.36 14.84
C GLY A 17 2.13 18.64 13.60
N LEU A 18 2.73 19.34 12.63
CA LEU A 18 2.08 19.74 11.37
C LEU A 18 2.23 18.67 10.30
N PHE A 19 1.12 18.20 9.74
CA PHE A 19 1.11 17.16 8.70
C PHE A 19 0.45 17.65 7.42
N LYS A 20 1.11 17.36 6.30
CA LYS A 20 0.62 17.62 4.94
C LYS A 20 -0.20 16.44 4.42
N PRO A 21 -1.19 16.68 3.54
CA PRO A 21 -1.94 15.62 2.89
C PRO A 21 -1.00 14.60 2.21
N GLY A 22 -1.17 13.33 2.54
CA GLY A 22 -0.34 12.24 2.02
C GLY A 22 1.03 12.08 2.67
N ALA A 23 1.34 12.82 3.74
CA ALA A 23 2.56 12.61 4.52
C ALA A 23 2.63 11.17 5.08
N ILE A 24 3.84 10.63 5.12
CA ILE A 24 4.13 9.29 5.64
C ILE A 24 5.06 9.44 6.84
N VAL A 25 4.65 8.88 7.97
CA VAL A 25 5.41 8.86 9.22
C VAL A 25 5.86 7.43 9.47
N GLU A 26 7.15 7.25 9.75
CA GLU A 26 7.71 5.98 10.21
C GLU A 26 7.92 6.08 11.72
N VAL A 27 7.14 5.31 12.47
CA VAL A 27 7.18 5.29 13.95
C VAL A 27 7.74 3.94 14.36
N ASP A 28 8.85 3.89 15.08
CA ASP A 28 9.44 2.61 15.50
C ASP A 28 8.68 1.99 16.68
N ASP A 29 8.16 2.84 17.58
CA ASP A 29 7.43 2.43 18.78
C ASP A 29 5.96 2.05 18.49
N GLU A 30 5.55 0.85 18.94
CA GLU A 30 4.18 0.37 18.76
C GLU A 30 3.14 1.16 19.57
N THR A 31 3.51 1.68 20.75
CA THR A 31 2.59 2.44 21.60
C THR A 31 2.27 3.79 20.98
N GLU A 32 3.29 4.48 20.47
CA GLU A 32 3.12 5.73 19.76
C GLU A 32 2.33 5.53 18.46
N ALA A 33 2.62 4.47 17.71
CA ALA A 33 1.88 4.14 16.49
C ALA A 33 0.38 3.90 16.76
N LYS A 34 0.03 3.24 17.88
CA LYS A 34 -1.37 3.09 18.30
C LYS A 34 -2.04 4.43 18.60
N ARG A 35 -1.35 5.36 19.26
CA ARG A 35 -1.90 6.71 19.53
C ARG A 35 -2.23 7.47 18.25
N TYR A 36 -1.35 7.37 17.25
CA TYR A 36 -1.60 7.96 15.93
C TYR A 36 -2.79 7.31 15.22
N LEU A 37 -2.95 5.99 15.30
CA LEU A 37 -4.11 5.30 14.72
C LEU A 37 -5.41 5.63 15.45
N ASP A 38 -5.37 5.70 16.78
CA ASP A 38 -6.52 6.07 17.62
C ASP A 38 -7.01 7.49 17.33
N SER A 39 -6.09 8.39 16.99
CA SER A 39 -6.41 9.77 16.59
C SER A 39 -7.26 9.89 15.31
N SER A 40 -7.45 8.80 14.56
CA SER A 40 -8.21 8.75 13.29
C SER A 40 -7.66 9.62 12.14
N TYR A 41 -6.58 10.35 12.37
CA TYR A 41 -5.90 11.18 11.36
C TYR A 41 -4.97 10.37 10.44
N PHE A 42 -4.60 9.16 10.86
CA PHE A 42 -3.60 8.34 10.17
C PHE A 42 -4.14 6.93 9.88
N ASP A 43 -3.77 6.42 8.72
CA ASP A 43 -4.03 5.05 8.28
C ASP A 43 -2.74 4.23 8.24
N GLU A 44 -2.80 2.98 8.73
CA GLU A 44 -1.67 2.07 8.65
C GLU A 44 -1.38 1.68 7.20
N VAL A 45 -0.18 2.01 6.72
CA VAL A 45 0.28 1.57 5.40
C VAL A 45 0.88 0.19 5.53
N LYS A 46 0.03 -0.84 5.46
CA LYS A 46 0.51 -2.22 5.28
C LYS A 46 1.24 -2.31 3.95
N LYS A 47 2.53 -2.67 3.99
CA LYS A 47 3.28 -3.08 2.79
C LYS A 47 2.52 -4.24 2.17
N ARG A 48 1.84 -4.01 1.03
CA ARG A 48 1.24 -5.09 0.25
C ARG A 48 2.36 -6.07 -0.07
N LYS A 49 2.26 -7.32 0.41
CA LYS A 49 3.10 -8.42 -0.08
C LYS A 49 2.98 -8.39 -1.60
N LYS A 50 4.11 -8.24 -2.32
CA LYS A 50 4.13 -8.26 -3.79
C LYS A 50 3.43 -9.54 -4.23
N ILE A 51 2.18 -9.44 -4.68
CA ILE A 51 1.54 -10.52 -5.40
C ILE A 51 2.30 -10.58 -6.72
N VAL A 52 3.26 -11.50 -6.79
CA VAL A 52 3.92 -11.85 -8.04
C VAL A 52 2.81 -12.37 -8.94
N LYS A 53 2.29 -11.50 -9.84
CA LYS A 53 1.43 -11.92 -10.94
C LYS A 53 2.30 -12.81 -11.83
N VAL A 54 2.30 -14.10 -11.54
CA VAL A 54 2.85 -15.10 -12.45
C VAL A 54 1.99 -15.01 -13.71
N LYS A 55 2.55 -14.43 -14.79
CA LYS A 55 1.94 -14.49 -16.12
C LYS A 55 1.91 -15.96 -16.52
N LYS A 56 0.76 -16.62 -16.32
CA LYS A 56 0.51 -17.95 -16.86
C LYS A 56 0.35 -17.79 -18.37
N TYR A 57 1.44 -17.98 -19.12
CA TYR A 57 1.38 -18.05 -20.57
C TYR A 57 0.45 -19.19 -20.95
N LYS A 58 -0.65 -18.81 -21.59
CA LYS A 58 -1.61 -19.73 -22.19
C LYS A 58 -1.01 -20.18 -23.52
N THR A 59 -0.29 -21.30 -23.53
CA THR A 59 0.09 -21.96 -24.78
C THR A 59 -1.21 -22.48 -25.40
N LYS A 60 -1.81 -21.67 -26.28
CA LYS A 60 -2.79 -22.14 -27.25
C LYS A 60 -1.99 -22.69 -28.43
N GLU A 61 -1.68 -23.98 -28.41
CA GLU A 61 -1.44 -24.69 -29.66
C GLU A 61 -2.42 -25.85 -29.73
N VAL A 62 -3.64 -25.49 -30.15
CA VAL A 62 -4.61 -26.44 -30.69
C VAL A 62 -4.70 -26.17 -32.18
N ASN A 63 -3.87 -26.91 -32.91
CA ASN A 63 -4.30 -27.83 -33.97
C ASN A 63 -4.71 -27.25 -35.34
N LYS A 64 -4.00 -27.68 -36.40
CA LYS A 64 -4.51 -28.47 -37.55
C LYS A 64 -3.83 -28.10 -38.88
N ASN A 65 -3.32 -29.15 -39.53
CA ASN A 65 -3.16 -29.36 -40.98
C ASN A 65 -2.43 -28.30 -41.81
N ALA A 66 -1.20 -28.63 -42.23
CA ALA A 66 -0.70 -28.20 -43.53
C ALA A 66 0.40 -29.14 -44.07
N THR A 67 -0.05 -30.16 -44.80
CA THR A 67 0.47 -30.53 -46.13
C THR A 67 1.76 -31.37 -46.26
N ARG A 68 1.61 -32.41 -47.11
CA ARG A 68 2.60 -33.15 -47.93
C ARG A 68 3.16 -34.42 -47.29
N LYS A 69 3.25 -35.54 -47.98
CA LYS A 69 2.72 -36.06 -49.26
C LYS A 69 3.07 -37.54 -49.26
#